data_AF-A0A967W6L2-F1
#
_entry.id   AF-A0A967W6L2-F1
#
_cell.length_a   1.000
_cell.length_b   1.000
_cell.length_c   1.000
_cell.angle_alpha   90.00
_cell.angle_beta   90.00
_cell.angle_gamma   90.00
#
_symmetry.space_group_name_H-M   'P 1'
#
loop_
_entity.id
_entity.type
_entity.pdbx_description
1 polymer ?
#
loop_
_entity_poly.entity_id
_entity_poly.type
_entity_poly.pdbx_seq_one_letter_code
_entity_poly.pdbx_strand_id
1 'polypeptide(L)' 'LYKEYGFLDSFNLTYQDGWFNQDYISIDQGPILIQLENYESGLIWDVLKQNKYIVNGLKKAG' A
#
# COMPACT_ATOMS: atom_id res chain seq x y z
N LEU A 1 -5.15 -17.38 -1.97
CA LEU A 1 -4.17 -16.29 -1.76
C LEU A 1 -4.37 -15.12 -2.72
N TYR A 2 -4.36 -15.32 -4.04
CA TYR A 2 -4.62 -14.26 -5.03
C TYR A 2 -5.97 -14.50 -5.74
N LYS A 3 -6.80 -13.47 -5.90
CA LYS A 3 -8.07 -13.53 -6.66
C LYS A 3 -8.30 -12.21 -7.41
N GLU A 4 -9.56 -11.85 -7.67
CA GLU A 4 -9.99 -10.75 -8.55
C GLU A 4 -9.28 -9.41 -8.30
N TYR A 5 -9.13 -8.99 -7.03
CA TYR A 5 -8.50 -7.70 -6.68
C TYR A 5 -7.06 -7.83 -6.17
N GLY A 6 -6.40 -8.96 -6.47
CA GLY A 6 -5.04 -9.22 -6.03
C GLY A 6 -4.97 -10.16 -4.81
N PHE A 7 -3.95 -9.94 -3.98
CA PHE A 7 -3.74 -10.72 -2.77
C PHE A 7 -4.85 -10.45 -1.74
N LEU A 8 -5.40 -11.51 -1.17
CA LEU A 8 -6.31 -11.43 -0.04
C LEU A 8 -5.58 -10.84 1.16
N ASP A 9 -6.34 -10.19 2.04
CA ASP A 9 -5.84 -9.48 3.22
C ASP A 9 -4.85 -10.30 4.07
N SER A 10 -5.18 -11.56 4.34
CA SER A 10 -4.36 -12.41 5.19
C SER A 10 -4.63 -13.89 4.95
N PHE A 11 -3.69 -14.72 5.41
CA PHE A 11 -3.80 -16.18 5.38
C PHE A 11 -3.04 -16.80 6.55
N ASN A 12 -3.44 -18.01 6.94
CA ASN A 12 -2.76 -18.82 7.94
C ASN A 12 -2.71 -20.28 7.46
N LEU A 13 -1.53 -20.72 7.01
CA LEU A 13 -1.35 -22.09 6.49
C LEU A 13 -1.30 -23.16 7.57
N THR A 14 -1.08 -22.80 8.84
CA THR A 14 -0.98 -23.76 9.95
C THR A 14 -2.33 -24.02 10.63
N TYR A 15 -3.36 -23.25 10.29
CA TYR A 15 -4.71 -23.44 10.82
C TYR A 15 -5.49 -24.42 9.95
N GLN A 16 -5.83 -25.60 10.52
CA GLN A 16 -6.58 -26.65 9.82
C GLN A 16 -5.98 -26.94 8.42
N ASP A 17 -6.81 -27.08 7.38
CA ASP A 17 -6.40 -27.26 5.98
C ASP A 17 -5.94 -25.95 5.29
N GLY A 18 -5.56 -24.96 6.09
CA GLY A 18 -5.26 -23.60 5.67
C GLY A 18 -6.48 -22.68 5.74
N TRP A 19 -6.26 -21.49 6.31
CA TRP A 19 -7.24 -20.41 6.33
C TRP A 19 -6.79 -19.27 5.42
N PHE A 20 -7.73 -18.71 4.67
CA PHE A 20 -7.54 -17.53 3.85
C PHE A 20 -8.68 -16.56 4.13
N ASN A 21 -8.33 -15.31 4.43
CA ASN A 21 -9.32 -14.26 4.53
C ASN A 21 -10.06 -14.11 3.18
N GLN A 22 -11.35 -13.82 3.21
CA GLN A 22 -12.14 -13.57 2.00
C GLN A 22 -12.21 -12.09 1.64
N ASP A 23 -11.85 -11.23 2.58
CA ASP A 23 -11.95 -9.79 2.43
C ASP A 23 -10.75 -9.17 1.70
N TYR A 24 -11.04 -8.01 1.12
CA TYR A 24 -10.06 -7.04 0.67
C TYR A 24 -10.24 -5.78 1.50
N ILE A 25 -9.18 -5.35 2.18
CA ILE A 25 -9.20 -4.14 2.98
C ILE A 25 -8.38 -3.07 2.25
N SER A 26 -9.00 -1.92 1.98
CA SER A 26 -8.37 -0.87 1.16
C SER A 26 -7.07 -0.32 1.75
N ILE A 27 -6.92 -0.33 3.08
CA ILE A 27 -5.69 0.12 3.74
C ILE A 27 -4.53 -0.88 3.57
N ASP A 28 -4.81 -2.13 3.20
CA ASP A 28 -3.80 -3.14 2.92
C ASP A 28 -3.51 -3.23 1.41
N GLN A 29 -4.55 -3.13 0.58
CA GLN A 29 -4.41 -3.18 -0.88
C GLN A 29 -3.81 -1.88 -1.46
N GLY A 30 -4.24 -0.73 -0.96
CA GLY A 30 -3.82 0.58 -1.46
C GLY A 30 -2.30 0.77 -1.43
N PRO A 31 -1.62 0.50 -0.30
CA PRO A 31 -0.17 0.60 -0.23
C PRO A 31 0.57 -0.33 -1.19
N ILE A 32 0.05 -1.51 -1.55
CA ILE A 32 0.68 -2.40 -2.52
C ILE A 32 0.86 -1.67 -3.86
N LEU A 33 -0.22 -1.09 -4.38
CA LEU A 33 -0.20 -0.37 -5.67
C LEU A 33 0.59 0.94 -5.56
N ILE A 34 0.40 1.70 -4.48
CA ILE A 34 1.10 2.99 -4.28
C ILE A 34 2.62 2.76 -4.24
N GLN A 35 3.09 1.74 -3.51
CA GLN A 35 4.51 1.48 -3.39
C GLN A 35 5.10 0.81 -4.63
N LEU A 36 4.33 -0.03 -5.34
CA LEU A 36 4.75 -0.55 -6.64
C LEU A 36 4.97 0.59 -7.65
N GLU A 37 4.03 1.52 -7.77
CA GLU A 37 4.16 2.67 -8.67
C GLU A 37 5.31 3.61 -8.26
N ASN A 38 5.50 3.82 -6.95
CA ASN A 38 6.65 4.58 -6.45
C ASN A 38 7.99 3.92 -6.79
N TYR A 39 8.04 2.59 -6.80
CA TYR A 39 9.23 1.85 -7.20
C TYR A 39 9.50 1.99 -8.72
N GLU A 40 8.47 1.88 -9.54
CA GLU A 40 8.59 1.93 -11.01
C GLU A 40 8.92 3.34 -11.53
N SER A 41 8.22 4.37 -11.07
CA SER A 41 8.34 5.73 -11.61
C SER A 41 8.57 6.81 -10.56
N GLY A 42 8.21 6.54 -9.30
CA GLY A 42 8.21 7.56 -8.24
C GLY A 42 7.01 8.51 -8.26
N LEU A 43 5.98 8.23 -9.06
CA LEU A 43 4.85 9.15 -9.31
C LEU A 43 4.24 9.76 -8.04
N ILE A 44 3.90 8.95 -7.04
CA ILE A 44 3.21 9.48 -5.84
C ILE A 44 4.18 10.32 -5.01
N TRP A 45 5.44 9.93 -4.89
CA TRP A 45 6.46 10.77 -4.25
C TRP A 45 6.69 12.08 -4.99
N ASP A 46 6.72 12.07 -6.32
CA ASP A 46 6.89 13.28 -7.12
C ASP A 46 5.73 14.24 -6.94
N VAL A 47 4.49 13.73 -6.93
CA VAL A 47 3.30 14.53 -6.62
C VAL A 47 3.37 15.11 -5.20
N LEU A 48 3.75 14.30 -4.19
CA LEU A 48 3.87 14.76 -2.80
C LEU A 48 4.93 15.86 -2.63
N LYS A 49 6.08 15.73 -3.31
CA LYS A 49 7.16 16.73 -3.29
C LYS A 49 6.75 18.09 -3.87
N GLN A 50 5.74 18.13 -4.76
CA GLN A 50 5.23 19.37 -5.33
C GLN A 50 4.29 20.14 -4.38
N ASN A 51 3.79 19.51 -3.32
CA ASN A 51 2.86 20.15 -2.40
C ASN A 51 3.59 21.14 -1.47
N LYS A 52 3.36 22.44 -1.68
CA LYS A 52 3.98 23.51 -0.87
C LYS A 52 3.74 23.37 0.64
N TYR A 53 2.60 22.82 1.06
CA TYR A 53 2.30 22.65 2.48
C TYR A 53 3.13 21.52 3.10
N ILE A 54 3.29 20.41 2.38
CA ILE A 54 4.17 19.30 2.80
C ILE A 54 5.62 19.79 2.87
N VAL A 55 6.12 20.44 1.82
CA VAL A 55 7.49 20.96 1.78
C VAL A 55 7.76 21.95 2.91
N ASN A 56 6.84 22.90 3.14
CA ASN A 56 6.97 23.87 4.23
C ASN A 56 6.89 23.21 5.61
N GLY A 57 6.07 22.16 5.76
CA GLY A 57 5.98 21.38 6.98
C GLY A 57 7.30 20.65 7.30
N LEU A 58 7.87 19.98 6.30
CA LEU A 58 9.16 19.28 6.43
C LEU A 58 10.29 20.26 6.78
N LYS A 59 10.41 21.39 6.09
CA LYS A 59 11.42 22.44 6.39
C LYS A 59 11.34 22.97 7.83
N LYS A 60 10.15 22.97 8.44
CA LYS A 60 9.97 23.39 9.84
C LYS A 60 10.32 22.29 10.83
N ALA A 61 10.25 21.03 10.39
CA ALA A 61 10.55 19.87 11.22
C ALA A 61 12.05 19.57 11.34
N GLY A 62 12.87 20.08 10.41
CA GLY A 62 14.33 19.90 10.36
C GLY A 62 14.78 19.33 9.03
#